data_AF-A0A831V758-F1
#
_entry.id   AF-A0A831V758-F1
#
_cell.length_a   1.000
_cell.length_b   1.000
_cell.length_c   1.000
_cell.angle_alpha   90.00
_cell.angle_beta   90.00
_cell.angle_gamma   90.00
#
_symmetry.space_group_name_H-M   'P 1'
#
loop_
_entity.id
_entity.type
_entity.pdbx_description
1 polymer ?
#
loop_
_entity_poly.entity_id
_entity_poly.type
_entity_poly.pdbx_seq_one_letter_code
_entity_poly.pdbx_strand_id
1 'polypeptide(L)'
;MMEYLCLGAVDLVEKPNDAETWNIVGKRLRRLTEKIKEFRLKNIKRTRPPAMADYKMPLGGPAKKLFIVLGGVGSLIELQKMLGSISSNESAAGLVFLDLYPGVTPQLVKFFEKLTVLNPMPLKSGFPMLASQCGITYWHGSWEITSEGGIAFPTMNMESGLLDASKLLNSAARVFGRNLAVIVLSGTDLHIDDGLRKVAEKGGSIFLQDPDSCLAPEPVIKFESLKLHKSFFESDKVMEILGDFLT
;
A
#
# COMPACT_ATOMS: atom_id res chain seq x y z
N MET A 1 3.51 17.97 10.20
CA MET A 1 3.86 16.57 10.55
C MET A 1 4.27 15.78 9.31
N MET A 2 3.41 15.65 8.30
CA MET A 2 3.76 14.90 7.07
C MET A 2 4.85 15.56 6.22
N GLU A 3 5.05 16.87 6.34
CA GLU A 3 6.16 17.62 5.73
C GLU A 3 7.55 17.11 6.14
N TYR A 4 7.68 16.48 7.32
CA TYR A 4 8.96 15.91 7.75
C TYR A 4 9.40 14.73 6.88
N LEU A 5 8.47 14.04 6.21
CA LEU A 5 8.81 12.99 5.23
C LEU A 5 9.63 13.57 4.08
N CYS A 6 9.25 14.76 3.60
CA CYS A 6 10.01 15.48 2.57
C CYS A 6 11.39 15.94 3.06
N LEU A 7 11.59 16.02 4.38
CA LEU A 7 12.87 16.39 5.01
C LEU A 7 13.75 15.18 5.34
N GLY A 8 13.32 13.96 5.00
CA GLY A 8 14.06 12.71 5.20
C GLY A 8 13.58 11.86 6.37
N ALA A 9 12.44 12.17 6.99
CA ALA A 9 11.82 11.24 7.93
C ALA A 9 11.33 10.00 7.18
N VAL A 10 11.65 8.82 7.72
CA VAL A 10 11.34 7.52 7.10
C VAL A 10 10.22 6.76 7.80
N ASP A 11 9.76 7.30 8.94
CA ASP A 11 8.77 6.69 9.81
C ASP A 11 7.98 7.74 10.59
N LEU A 12 6.78 7.36 11.04
CA LEU A 12 5.88 8.17 11.85
C LEU A 12 5.23 7.33 12.94
N VAL A 13 5.36 7.79 14.18
CA VAL A 13 4.75 7.17 15.35
C VAL A 13 4.19 8.27 16.24
N GLU A 14 2.91 8.15 16.61
CA GLU A 14 2.34 9.01 17.65
C GLU A 14 2.75 8.50 19.03
N LYS A 15 2.87 9.41 19.99
CA LYS A 15 3.18 9.02 21.37
C LYS A 15 2.08 8.10 21.91
N PRO A 16 2.40 6.87 22.35
CA PRO A 16 1.41 5.97 22.93
C PRO A 16 0.80 6.54 24.22
N ASN A 17 -0.51 6.40 24.38
CA ASN A 17 -1.26 6.95 25.52
C ASN A 17 -1.75 5.87 26.51
N ASP A 18 -1.70 4.59 26.13
CA ASP A 18 -2.13 3.46 26.93
C ASP A 18 -1.26 2.20 26.69
N ALA A 19 -1.44 1.17 27.52
CA ALA A 19 -0.63 -0.04 27.49
C ALA A 19 -0.77 -0.85 26.20
N GLU A 20 -1.97 -0.87 25.60
CA GLU A 20 -2.23 -1.58 24.35
C GLU A 20 -1.49 -0.92 23.18
N THR A 21 -1.61 0.40 23.09
CA THR A 21 -0.91 1.24 22.13
C THR A 21 0.61 1.10 22.27
N TRP A 22 1.12 1.08 23.51
CA TRP A 22 2.53 0.82 23.80
C TRP A 22 3.00 -0.54 23.28
N ASN A 23 2.17 -1.57 23.41
CA ASN A 23 2.51 -2.91 22.93
C ASN A 23 2.58 -2.95 21.39
N ILE A 24 1.64 -2.31 20.69
CA ILE A 24 1.63 -2.22 19.23
C ILE A 24 2.89 -1.48 18.73
N VAL A 25 3.13 -0.28 19.26
CA VAL A 25 4.29 0.54 18.88
C VAL A 25 5.61 -0.15 19.25
N GLY A 26 5.71 -0.73 20.45
CA GLY A 26 6.91 -1.41 20.92
C GLY A 26 7.28 -2.64 20.08
N LYS A 27 6.30 -3.46 19.68
CA LYS A 27 6.53 -4.60 18.77
C LYS A 27 7.03 -4.14 17.41
N ARG A 28 6.43 -3.07 16.87
CA ARG A 28 6.84 -2.49 15.58
C ARG A 28 8.25 -1.92 15.63
N LEU A 29 8.56 -1.08 16.62
CA LEU A 29 9.89 -0.48 16.78
C LEU A 29 10.97 -1.54 16.99
N ARG A 30 10.67 -2.62 17.71
CA ARG A 30 11.59 -3.76 17.86
C ARG A 30 11.94 -4.39 16.51
N ARG A 31 10.93 -4.73 15.70
CA ARG A 31 11.12 -5.28 14.33
C ARG A 31 11.98 -4.35 13.46
N LEU A 32 11.74 -3.04 13.54
CA LEU A 32 12.52 -2.05 12.78
C LEU A 32 13.96 -1.95 13.27
N THR A 33 14.17 -1.93 14.59
CA THR A 33 15.51 -1.80 15.19
C THR A 33 16.36 -3.04 14.94
N GLU A 34 15.77 -4.23 14.94
CA GLU A 34 16.47 -5.49 14.61
C GLU A 34 17.07 -5.47 13.20
N LYS A 35 16.42 -4.76 12.26
CA LYS A 35 16.82 -4.69 10.84
C LYS A 35 17.51 -3.38 10.45
N ILE A 36 17.76 -2.47 11.38
CA ILE A 36 18.25 -1.12 11.07
C ILE A 36 19.59 -1.11 10.31
N LYS A 37 20.43 -2.13 10.52
CA LYS A 37 21.72 -2.28 9.84
C LYS A 37 21.59 -2.61 8.35
N GLU A 38 20.44 -3.14 7.95
CA GLU A 38 20.11 -3.51 6.57
C GLU A 38 19.61 -2.30 5.77
N PHE A 39 19.26 -1.20 6.45
CA PHE A 39 18.72 -0.02 5.80
C PHE A 39 19.76 0.71 4.93
N ARG A 40 19.39 0.98 3.69
CA ARG A 40 20.19 1.75 2.73
C ARG A 40 20.05 3.24 3.00
N LEU A 41 20.81 3.77 3.97
CA LEU A 41 20.75 5.18 4.38
C LEU A 41 20.96 6.18 3.23
N LYS A 42 21.71 5.80 2.18
CA LYS A 42 21.87 6.60 0.94
C LYS A 42 20.55 6.90 0.22
N ASN A 43 19.51 6.12 0.48
CA ASN A 43 18.18 6.28 -0.10
C ASN A 43 17.25 7.13 0.78
N ILE A 44 17.71 7.57 1.96
CA ILE A 44 17.05 8.63 2.72
C ILE A 44 17.34 9.96 2.03
N LYS A 45 16.37 10.42 1.25
CA LYS A 45 16.51 11.64 0.45
C LYS A 45 15.52 12.69 0.93
N ARG A 46 15.97 13.94 0.93
CA ARG A 46 15.04 15.07 0.93
C ARG A 46 14.35 15.11 -0.42
N THR A 47 13.04 15.25 -0.40
CA THR A 47 12.25 15.43 -1.61
C THR A 47 11.63 16.80 -1.59
N ARG A 48 11.39 17.35 -2.78
CA ARG A 48 10.55 18.54 -2.87
C ARG A 48 9.15 18.17 -2.37
N PRO A 49 8.45 19.10 -1.71
CA PRO A 49 7.02 18.94 -1.49
C PRO A 49 6.35 18.61 -2.84
N PRO A 50 5.52 17.58 -2.89
CA PRO A 50 4.80 17.21 -4.10
C PRO A 50 3.86 18.35 -4.50
N ALA A 51 3.64 18.51 -5.81
CA ALA A 51 2.61 19.40 -6.30
C ALA A 51 1.25 18.95 -5.77
N MET A 52 0.38 19.91 -5.45
CA MET A 52 -0.99 19.59 -5.10
C MET A 52 -1.74 19.11 -6.35
N ALA A 53 -2.69 18.20 -6.16
CA ALA A 53 -3.58 17.80 -7.23
C ALA A 53 -4.53 18.97 -7.57
N ASP A 54 -4.58 19.34 -8.85
CA ASP A 54 -5.42 20.45 -9.32
C ASP A 54 -6.92 20.08 -9.36
N TYR A 55 -7.24 18.78 -9.32
CA TYR A 55 -8.61 18.28 -9.35
C TYR A 55 -8.75 16.94 -8.61
N LYS A 56 -10.01 16.56 -8.37
CA LYS A 56 -10.41 15.23 -7.89
C LYS A 56 -11.22 14.51 -8.95
N MET A 57 -10.88 13.24 -9.16
CA MET A 57 -11.70 12.37 -9.98
C MET A 57 -13.03 12.10 -9.28
N PRO A 58 -14.16 12.14 -9.99
CA PRO A 58 -15.42 11.70 -9.41
C PRO A 58 -15.32 10.23 -9.04
N LEU A 59 -15.98 9.84 -7.95
CA LEU A 59 -16.19 8.43 -7.64
C LEU A 59 -17.05 7.82 -8.75
N GLY A 60 -16.56 6.71 -9.33
CA GLY A 60 -17.30 5.96 -10.34
C GLY A 60 -18.25 4.94 -9.72
N GLY A 61 -18.75 4.03 -10.57
CA GLY A 61 -19.49 2.86 -10.13
C GLY A 61 -18.60 1.81 -9.43
N PRO A 62 -19.13 0.60 -9.18
CA PRO A 62 -18.37 -0.52 -8.64
C PRO A 62 -17.07 -0.76 -9.43
N ALA A 63 -15.96 -0.89 -8.71
CA ALA A 63 -14.65 -1.07 -9.32
C ALA A 63 -14.56 -2.41 -10.07
N LYS A 64 -14.09 -2.36 -11.31
CA LYS A 64 -13.85 -3.55 -12.15
C LYS A 64 -12.44 -4.11 -11.96
N LYS A 65 -11.55 -3.28 -11.44
CA LYS A 65 -10.12 -3.55 -11.23
C LYS A 65 -9.71 -3.15 -9.81
N LEU A 66 -8.65 -3.76 -9.31
CA LEU A 66 -8.12 -3.48 -7.98
C LEU A 66 -6.60 -3.40 -8.03
N PHE A 67 -6.02 -2.32 -7.52
CA PHE A 67 -4.60 -2.31 -7.16
C PHE A 67 -4.43 -2.32 -5.64
N ILE A 68 -3.56 -3.19 -5.13
CA ILE A 68 -3.20 -3.29 -3.72
C ILE A 68 -1.74 -2.87 -3.57
N VAL A 69 -1.48 -1.89 -2.71
CA VAL A 69 -0.15 -1.46 -2.32
C VAL A 69 0.17 -1.98 -0.94
N LEU A 70 1.27 -2.71 -0.82
CA LEU A 70 1.84 -3.15 0.45
C LEU A 70 3.16 -2.40 0.66
N GLY A 71 3.32 -1.72 1.78
CA GLY A 71 4.52 -0.95 2.06
C GLY A 71 4.93 -0.99 3.53
N GLY A 72 6.23 -1.12 3.79
CA GLY A 72 6.79 -1.06 5.14
C GLY A 72 7.60 0.21 5.40
N VAL A 73 8.73 0.06 6.08
CA VAL A 73 9.63 1.20 6.36
C VAL A 73 10.15 1.84 5.07
N GLY A 74 10.11 3.18 5.03
CA GLY A 74 10.47 3.96 3.84
C GLY A 74 9.41 3.98 2.73
N SER A 75 8.32 3.23 2.83
CA SER A 75 7.29 3.19 1.78
C SER A 75 6.45 4.47 1.69
N LEU A 76 6.39 5.30 2.75
CA LEU A 76 5.56 6.51 2.76
C LEU A 76 5.94 7.52 1.68
N ILE A 77 7.24 7.75 1.46
CA ILE A 77 7.69 8.67 0.41
C ILE A 77 7.47 8.09 -0.99
N GLU A 78 7.59 6.77 -1.12
CA GLU A 78 7.35 6.06 -2.37
C GLU A 78 5.87 6.06 -2.73
N LEU A 79 5.00 5.86 -1.76
CA LEU A 79 3.55 6.02 -1.91
C LEU A 79 3.18 7.46 -2.30
N GLN A 80 3.87 8.46 -1.75
CA GLN A 80 3.67 9.86 -2.15
C GLN A 80 4.01 10.10 -3.62
N LYS A 81 5.14 9.60 -4.10
CA LYS A 81 5.50 9.68 -5.53
C LYS A 81 4.47 8.94 -6.38
N MET A 82 4.11 7.72 -5.99
CA MET A 82 3.14 6.88 -6.68
C MET A 82 1.79 7.57 -6.81
N LEU A 83 1.13 7.87 -5.69
CA LEU A 83 -0.22 8.44 -5.70
C LEU A 83 -0.25 9.84 -6.33
N GLY A 84 0.82 10.63 -6.21
CA GLY A 84 0.95 11.94 -6.85
C GLY A 84 1.17 11.87 -8.36
N SER A 85 1.64 10.74 -8.90
CA SER A 85 1.88 10.57 -10.34
C SER A 85 0.68 9.96 -11.07
N ILE A 86 -0.31 9.42 -10.35
CA ILE A 86 -1.54 8.91 -10.96
C ILE A 86 -2.33 10.08 -11.55
N SER A 87 -2.56 10.05 -12.86
CA SER A 87 -3.29 11.09 -13.60
C SER A 87 -4.64 10.60 -14.16
N SER A 88 -4.87 9.29 -14.24
CA SER A 88 -6.12 8.67 -14.70
C SER A 88 -6.46 7.43 -13.87
N ASN A 89 -7.75 7.22 -13.63
CA ASN A 89 -8.30 5.98 -13.08
C ASN A 89 -9.81 5.96 -13.34
N GLU A 90 -10.25 5.16 -14.31
CA GLU A 90 -11.68 5.12 -14.70
C GLU A 90 -12.42 3.92 -14.10
N SER A 91 -11.68 2.88 -13.70
CA SER A 91 -12.29 1.58 -13.42
C SER A 91 -11.72 0.84 -12.20
N ALA A 92 -10.66 1.35 -11.58
CA ALA A 92 -9.97 0.68 -10.47
C ALA A 92 -10.25 1.32 -9.10
N ALA A 93 -10.35 0.48 -8.07
CA ALA A 93 -10.18 0.87 -6.69
C ALA A 93 -8.73 0.63 -6.25
N GLY A 94 -8.24 1.45 -5.32
CA GLY A 94 -6.96 1.28 -4.65
C GLY A 94 -7.14 0.81 -3.21
N LEU A 95 -6.28 -0.09 -2.75
CA LEU A 95 -6.11 -0.38 -1.33
C LEU A 95 -4.65 -0.26 -0.95
N VAL A 96 -4.36 0.38 0.17
CA VAL A 96 -3.00 0.66 0.64
C VAL A 96 -2.87 0.17 2.08
N PHE A 97 -1.91 -0.72 2.31
CA PHE A 97 -1.60 -1.28 3.63
C PHE A 97 -0.15 -0.95 4.00
N LEU A 98 0.00 -0.13 5.04
CA LEU A 98 1.31 0.36 5.47
C LEU A 98 1.73 -0.18 6.84
N ASP A 99 3.02 -0.45 7.02
CA ASP A 99 3.56 -0.67 8.36
C ASP A 99 3.59 0.65 9.14
N LEU A 100 2.48 1.07 9.72
CA LEU A 100 2.36 2.33 10.46
C LEU A 100 1.55 2.14 11.74
N TYR A 101 1.72 3.12 12.63
CA TYR A 101 0.89 3.23 13.83
C TYR A 101 -0.57 3.55 13.45
N PRO A 102 -1.58 2.82 13.98
CA PRO A 102 -3.00 3.01 13.64
C PRO A 102 -3.50 4.46 13.70
N GLY A 103 -3.12 5.21 14.73
CA GLY A 103 -3.64 6.54 15.03
C GLY A 103 -3.27 7.63 14.02
N VAL A 104 -2.35 7.36 13.08
CA VAL A 104 -1.95 8.35 12.05
C VAL A 104 -2.76 8.28 10.76
N THR A 105 -3.63 7.28 10.61
CA THR A 105 -4.38 7.03 9.36
C THR A 105 -5.23 8.24 8.92
N PRO A 106 -6.00 8.91 9.80
CA PRO A 106 -6.78 10.09 9.40
C PRO A 106 -5.92 11.25 8.87
N GLN A 107 -4.76 11.48 9.47
CA GLN A 107 -3.82 12.53 9.07
C GLN A 107 -3.14 12.17 7.74
N LEU A 108 -2.84 10.89 7.54
CA LEU A 108 -2.27 10.35 6.31
C LEU A 108 -3.24 10.50 5.13
N VAL A 109 -4.51 10.18 5.34
CA VAL A 109 -5.57 10.36 4.33
C VAL A 109 -5.69 11.84 3.94
N LYS A 110 -5.79 12.74 4.91
CA LYS A 110 -5.84 14.20 4.65
C LYS A 110 -4.61 14.73 3.92
N PHE A 111 -3.45 14.12 4.17
CA PHE A 111 -2.22 14.47 3.46
C PHE A 111 -2.31 14.05 2.00
N PHE A 112 -2.62 12.78 1.71
CA PHE A 112 -2.74 12.31 0.32
C PHE A 112 -3.92 12.94 -0.41
N GLU A 113 -4.99 13.33 0.29
CA GLU A 113 -6.12 14.04 -0.29
C GLU A 113 -5.68 15.31 -1.03
N LYS A 114 -4.61 15.99 -0.59
CA LYS A 114 -4.09 17.17 -1.29
C LYS A 114 -3.23 16.85 -2.51
N LEU A 115 -2.72 15.62 -2.63
CA LEU A 115 -1.62 15.28 -3.51
C LEU A 115 -2.01 14.39 -4.68
N THR A 116 -3.04 13.58 -4.53
CA THR A 116 -3.50 12.66 -5.57
C THR A 116 -4.81 13.13 -6.18
N VAL A 117 -5.06 12.80 -7.43
CA VAL A 117 -6.37 12.98 -8.09
C VAL A 117 -7.41 11.95 -7.61
N LEU A 118 -6.98 10.87 -6.95
CA LEU A 118 -7.86 9.86 -6.37
C LEU A 118 -8.59 10.38 -5.12
N ASN A 119 -9.54 9.60 -4.62
CA ASN A 119 -10.29 9.85 -3.39
C ASN A 119 -9.78 8.96 -2.25
N PRO A 120 -8.73 9.36 -1.51
CA PRO A 120 -8.24 8.60 -0.38
C PRO A 120 -9.24 8.65 0.78
N MET A 121 -9.40 7.52 1.47
CA MET A 121 -10.19 7.43 2.70
C MET A 121 -9.58 6.38 3.64
N PRO A 122 -9.86 6.43 4.96
CA PRO A 122 -9.54 5.31 5.83
C PRO A 122 -10.29 4.07 5.34
N LEU A 123 -9.63 2.92 5.22
CA LEU A 123 -10.29 1.69 4.80
C LEU A 123 -11.39 1.31 5.80
N LYS A 124 -12.58 0.97 5.30
CA LYS A 124 -13.73 0.57 6.12
C LYS A 124 -14.25 -0.79 5.68
N SER A 125 -14.42 -1.69 6.64
CA SER A 125 -15.03 -3.01 6.40
C SER A 125 -16.45 -2.86 5.88
N GLY A 126 -16.82 -3.64 4.86
CA GLY A 126 -18.17 -3.68 4.27
C GLY A 126 -18.54 -2.49 3.38
N PHE A 127 -17.62 -1.56 3.13
CA PHE A 127 -17.88 -0.45 2.20
C PHE A 127 -17.63 -0.90 0.75
N PRO A 128 -18.51 -0.55 -0.20
CA PRO A 128 -18.33 -0.96 -1.60
C PRO A 128 -17.06 -0.32 -2.18
N MET A 129 -16.29 -1.12 -2.92
CA MET A 129 -15.11 -0.63 -3.63
C MET A 129 -15.54 0.07 -4.92
N LEU A 130 -15.31 1.39 -4.97
CA LEU A 130 -15.68 2.22 -6.12
C LEU A 130 -14.46 2.62 -6.95
N ALA A 131 -14.67 2.83 -8.25
CA ALA A 131 -13.62 3.38 -9.11
C ALA A 131 -13.18 4.77 -8.60
N SER A 132 -11.89 5.07 -8.73
CA SER A 132 -11.24 6.30 -8.23
C SER A 132 -11.17 6.45 -6.71
N GLN A 133 -11.61 5.44 -5.94
CA GLN A 133 -11.48 5.40 -4.48
C GLN A 133 -10.16 4.73 -4.09
N CYS A 134 -9.51 5.22 -3.02
CA CYS A 134 -8.31 4.61 -2.47
C CYS A 134 -8.43 4.43 -0.95
N GLY A 135 -8.63 3.20 -0.49
CA GLY A 135 -8.69 2.87 0.93
C GLY A 135 -7.30 2.74 1.53
N ILE A 136 -7.00 3.48 2.59
CA ILE A 136 -5.69 3.47 3.27
C ILE A 136 -5.86 2.91 4.68
N THR A 137 -4.99 1.97 5.04
CA THR A 137 -4.92 1.38 6.37
C THR A 137 -3.49 0.92 6.69
N TYR A 138 -3.33 0.32 7.86
CA TYR A 138 -2.08 -0.16 8.42
C TYR A 138 -2.03 -1.69 8.47
N TRP A 139 -0.87 -2.27 8.80
CA TRP A 139 -0.68 -3.73 8.90
C TRP A 139 -1.29 -4.34 10.16
N HIS A 140 -2.61 -4.24 10.32
CA HIS A 140 -3.30 -4.83 11.44
C HIS A 140 -4.60 -5.51 11.03
N GLY A 141 -4.90 -6.57 11.75
CA GLY A 141 -6.10 -7.36 11.52
C GLY A 141 -6.02 -8.23 10.27
N SER A 142 -7.06 -9.02 10.06
CA SER A 142 -7.19 -9.90 8.90
C SER A 142 -8.22 -9.34 7.95
N TRP A 143 -7.79 -8.98 6.74
CA TRP A 143 -8.65 -8.44 5.69
C TRP A 143 -8.84 -9.46 4.58
N GLU A 144 -10.03 -9.47 3.99
CA GLU A 144 -10.32 -10.21 2.78
C GLU A 144 -11.16 -9.38 1.82
N ILE A 145 -11.17 -9.76 0.55
CA ILE A 145 -12.07 -9.21 -0.46
C ILE A 145 -13.20 -10.21 -0.71
N THR A 146 -14.42 -9.76 -0.43
CA THR A 146 -15.66 -10.48 -0.74
C THR A 146 -16.35 -9.84 -1.93
N SER A 147 -17.28 -10.56 -2.55
CA SER A 147 -18.07 -10.04 -3.67
C SER A 147 -19.52 -10.46 -3.51
N GLU A 148 -20.43 -9.51 -3.59
CA GLU A 148 -21.88 -9.72 -3.52
C GLU A 148 -22.54 -8.90 -4.63
N GLY A 149 -23.40 -9.53 -5.44
CA GLY A 149 -24.08 -8.84 -6.57
C GLY A 149 -23.12 -8.24 -7.61
N GLY A 150 -21.88 -8.75 -7.73
CA GLY A 150 -20.84 -8.21 -8.60
C GLY A 150 -20.12 -6.97 -8.06
N ILE A 151 -20.38 -6.59 -6.81
CA ILE A 151 -19.70 -5.50 -6.11
C ILE A 151 -18.70 -6.11 -5.13
N ALA A 152 -17.46 -5.62 -5.16
CA ALA A 152 -16.43 -6.05 -4.23
C ALA A 152 -16.45 -5.23 -2.94
N PHE A 153 -16.15 -5.89 -1.82
CA PHE A 153 -16.10 -5.29 -0.49
C PHE A 153 -14.83 -5.75 0.24
N PRO A 154 -14.08 -4.85 0.89
CA PRO A 154 -13.07 -5.25 1.86
C PRO A 154 -13.79 -5.62 3.17
N THR A 155 -13.51 -6.81 3.69
CA THR A 155 -14.11 -7.34 4.91
C THR A 155 -13.01 -7.59 5.94
N MET A 156 -13.12 -6.96 7.10
CA MET A 156 -12.24 -7.21 8.24
C MET A 156 -12.81 -8.36 9.07
N ASN A 157 -12.05 -9.44 9.21
CA ASN A 157 -12.45 -10.65 9.93
C ASN A 157 -11.95 -10.68 11.38
N MET A 158 -10.78 -10.08 11.61
CA MET A 158 -10.15 -9.99 12.93
C MET A 158 -9.53 -8.60 13.03
N GLU A 159 -9.76 -7.92 14.15
CA GLU A 159 -9.24 -6.57 14.35
C GLU A 159 -7.80 -6.57 14.85
N SER A 160 -7.37 -7.65 15.51
CA SER A 160 -6.06 -7.76 16.14
C SER A 160 -5.06 -8.59 15.33
N GLY A 161 -3.78 -8.46 15.69
CA GLY A 161 -2.68 -9.20 15.06
C GLY A 161 -2.09 -8.49 13.84
N LEU A 162 -0.96 -9.00 13.34
CA LEU A 162 -0.34 -8.48 12.12
C LEU A 162 -1.21 -8.84 10.90
N LEU A 163 -1.16 -8.00 9.86
CA LEU A 163 -1.87 -8.26 8.61
C LEU A 163 -1.58 -9.67 8.04
N ASP A 164 -2.63 -10.47 7.88
CA ASP A 164 -2.60 -11.68 7.06
C ASP A 164 -2.73 -11.31 5.58
N ALA A 165 -1.62 -10.82 5.02
CA ALA A 165 -1.59 -10.34 3.64
C ALA A 165 -1.75 -11.48 2.63
N SER A 166 -1.37 -12.72 2.96
CA SER A 166 -1.63 -13.86 2.08
C SER A 166 -3.13 -14.12 1.92
N LYS A 167 -3.91 -14.07 3.00
CA LYS A 167 -5.37 -14.19 2.93
C LYS A 167 -6.02 -13.04 2.14
N LEU A 168 -5.55 -11.81 2.34
CA LEU A 168 -6.00 -10.65 1.56
C LEU A 168 -5.75 -10.86 0.06
N LEU A 169 -4.53 -11.24 -0.32
CA LEU A 169 -4.16 -11.44 -1.73
C LEU A 169 -4.90 -12.62 -2.35
N ASN A 170 -5.08 -13.72 -1.61
CA ASN A 170 -5.83 -14.89 -2.07
C ASN A 170 -7.30 -14.56 -2.39
N SER A 171 -7.95 -13.83 -1.50
CA SER A 171 -9.35 -13.41 -1.68
C SER A 171 -9.49 -12.37 -2.80
N ALA A 172 -8.57 -11.40 -2.87
CA ALA A 172 -8.51 -10.43 -3.97
C ALA A 172 -8.31 -11.12 -5.33
N ALA A 173 -7.38 -12.07 -5.43
CA ALA A 173 -7.11 -12.81 -6.65
C ALA A 173 -8.31 -13.66 -7.09
N ARG A 174 -9.11 -14.17 -6.14
CA ARG A 174 -10.36 -14.88 -6.43
C ARG A 174 -11.43 -13.97 -7.02
N VAL A 175 -11.55 -12.73 -6.51
CA VAL A 175 -12.58 -11.77 -6.94
C VAL A 175 -12.19 -11.06 -8.25
N PHE A 176 -10.95 -10.56 -8.34
CA PHE A 176 -10.51 -9.72 -9.46
C PHE A 176 -9.70 -10.48 -10.52
N GLY A 177 -9.07 -11.61 -10.19
CA GLY A 177 -8.29 -12.40 -11.13
C GLY A 177 -7.23 -11.57 -11.87
N ARG A 178 -7.30 -11.56 -13.21
CA ARG A 178 -6.41 -10.74 -14.07
C ARG A 178 -6.55 -9.23 -13.88
N ASN A 179 -7.66 -8.78 -13.29
CA ASN A 179 -7.93 -7.37 -12.98
C ASN A 179 -7.38 -6.97 -11.60
N LEU A 180 -6.42 -7.72 -11.06
CA LEU A 180 -5.69 -7.41 -9.84
C LEU A 180 -4.26 -7.01 -10.16
N ALA A 181 -3.82 -5.89 -9.58
CA ALA A 181 -2.41 -5.49 -9.52
C ALA A 181 -1.96 -5.46 -8.06
N VAL A 182 -0.80 -6.04 -7.76
CA VAL A 182 -0.18 -6.02 -6.42
C VAL A 182 1.15 -5.28 -6.53
N ILE A 183 1.34 -4.28 -5.69
CA ILE A 183 2.48 -3.39 -5.70
C ILE A 183 3.17 -3.53 -4.35
N VAL A 184 4.42 -3.97 -4.37
CA VAL A 184 5.20 -4.18 -3.15
C VAL A 184 6.29 -3.12 -3.06
N LEU A 185 6.22 -2.30 -2.03
CA LEU A 185 7.17 -1.24 -1.74
C LEU A 185 8.21 -1.68 -0.72
N SER A 186 9.22 -0.83 -0.54
CA SER A 186 10.28 -0.93 0.47
C SER A 186 9.76 -1.41 1.82
N GLY A 187 10.52 -2.31 2.45
CA GLY A 187 10.29 -2.74 3.83
C GLY A 187 9.08 -3.63 4.05
N THR A 188 8.44 -4.17 3.01
CA THR A 188 7.25 -5.05 3.11
C THR A 188 7.58 -6.41 3.76
N ASP A 189 7.80 -6.41 5.06
CA ASP A 189 8.18 -7.57 5.87
C ASP A 189 6.95 -8.36 6.35
N LEU A 190 6.22 -8.92 5.39
CA LEU A 190 5.03 -9.74 5.60
C LEU A 190 5.19 -11.11 4.94
N HIS A 191 4.49 -12.10 5.47
CA HIS A 191 4.34 -13.40 4.82
C HIS A 191 3.32 -13.31 3.69
N ILE A 192 3.79 -13.05 2.47
CA ILE A 192 2.94 -12.88 1.27
C ILE A 192 3.24 -13.86 0.14
N ASP A 193 4.22 -14.76 0.33
CA ASP A 193 4.69 -15.68 -0.70
C ASP A 193 3.54 -16.48 -1.35
N ASP A 194 2.65 -17.06 -0.54
CA ASP A 194 1.49 -17.83 -1.01
C ASP A 194 0.46 -16.94 -1.71
N GLY A 195 0.21 -15.75 -1.16
CA GLY A 195 -0.67 -14.76 -1.76
C GLY A 195 -0.19 -14.32 -3.15
N LEU A 196 1.10 -14.04 -3.32
CA LEU A 196 1.69 -13.67 -4.60
C LEU A 196 1.61 -14.82 -5.61
N ARG A 197 1.87 -16.07 -5.20
CA ARG A 197 1.64 -17.24 -6.06
C ARG A 197 0.21 -17.28 -6.55
N LYS A 198 -0.76 -17.03 -5.68
CA LYS A 198 -2.17 -17.05 -6.05
C LYS A 198 -2.56 -15.95 -7.02
N VAL A 199 -2.02 -14.76 -6.83
CA VAL A 199 -2.20 -13.62 -7.74
C VAL A 199 -1.70 -13.99 -9.15
N ALA A 200 -0.49 -14.54 -9.24
CA ALA A 200 0.10 -14.98 -10.51
C ALA A 200 -0.71 -16.11 -11.18
N GLU A 201 -1.12 -17.13 -10.40
CA GLU A 201 -1.98 -18.23 -10.89
C GLU A 201 -3.30 -17.74 -11.51
N LYS A 202 -3.85 -16.64 -10.98
CA LYS A 202 -5.10 -16.03 -11.46
C LYS A 202 -4.90 -14.99 -12.56
N GLY A 203 -3.67 -14.83 -13.05
CA GLY A 203 -3.29 -13.90 -14.11
C GLY A 203 -3.19 -12.45 -13.67
N GLY A 204 -3.19 -12.18 -12.36
CA GLY A 204 -2.94 -10.86 -11.81
C GLY A 204 -1.51 -10.39 -12.06
N SER A 205 -1.28 -9.10 -11.86
CA SER A 205 0.03 -8.46 -12.07
C SER A 205 0.71 -8.18 -10.73
N ILE A 206 2.00 -8.45 -10.64
CA ILE A 206 2.80 -8.14 -9.44
C ILE A 206 3.93 -7.21 -9.87
N PHE A 207 4.09 -6.11 -9.16
CA PHE A 207 5.12 -5.10 -9.39
C PHE A 207 5.90 -4.90 -8.11
N LEU A 208 7.23 -4.89 -8.24
CA LEU A 208 8.14 -4.71 -7.11
C LEU A 208 8.84 -3.36 -7.26
N GLN A 209 8.94 -2.60 -6.18
CA GLN A 209 9.79 -1.41 -6.21
C GLN A 209 11.23 -1.82 -6.57
N ASP A 210 11.93 -1.03 -7.37
CA ASP A 210 13.35 -1.25 -7.65
C ASP A 210 14.16 -1.35 -6.32
N PRO A 211 14.83 -2.49 -6.03
CA PRO A 211 15.61 -2.68 -4.81
C PRO A 211 16.69 -1.61 -4.58
N ASP A 212 17.22 -1.00 -5.64
CA ASP A 212 18.21 0.08 -5.55
C ASP A 212 17.61 1.40 -5.08
N SER A 213 16.31 1.58 -5.24
CA SER A 213 15.56 2.71 -4.70
C SER A 213 15.03 2.49 -3.28
N CYS A 214 14.93 1.24 -2.81
CA CYS A 214 14.37 0.89 -1.51
C CYS A 214 15.23 1.38 -0.33
N LEU A 215 14.58 1.78 0.76
CA LEU A 215 15.25 1.97 2.05
C LEU A 215 15.59 0.63 2.70
N ALA A 216 14.64 -0.33 2.66
CA ALA A 216 14.78 -1.69 3.19
C ALA A 216 14.47 -2.68 2.05
N PRO A 217 15.47 -3.05 1.22
CA PRO A 217 15.28 -3.85 0.01
C PRO A 217 15.08 -5.35 0.27
N GLU A 218 15.52 -5.88 1.40
CA GLU A 218 15.61 -7.33 1.66
C GLU A 218 14.28 -8.05 1.44
N PRO A 219 13.12 -7.53 1.92
CA PRO A 219 11.84 -8.17 1.66
C PRO A 219 11.50 -8.18 0.15
N VAL A 220 11.82 -7.10 -0.57
CA VAL A 220 11.57 -7.01 -2.00
C VAL A 220 12.43 -8.00 -2.79
N ILE A 221 13.71 -8.11 -2.46
CA ILE A 221 14.64 -9.10 -3.05
C ILE A 221 14.16 -10.53 -2.77
N LYS A 222 13.64 -10.79 -1.56
CA LYS A 222 13.01 -12.08 -1.25
C LYS A 222 11.85 -12.37 -2.21
N PHE A 223 10.95 -11.42 -2.45
CA PHE A 223 9.83 -11.62 -3.37
C PHE A 223 10.25 -11.70 -4.84
N GLU A 224 11.31 -11.00 -5.24
CA GLU A 224 11.94 -11.14 -6.56
C GLU A 224 12.34 -12.60 -6.81
N SER A 225 12.92 -13.27 -5.81
CA SER A 225 13.39 -14.67 -5.93
C SER A 225 12.28 -15.66 -6.30
N LEU A 226 11.01 -15.30 -6.08
CA LEU A 226 9.85 -16.09 -6.50
C LEU A 226 9.63 -16.07 -8.02
N LYS A 227 10.21 -15.09 -8.73
CA LYS A 227 10.08 -14.87 -10.19
C LYS A 227 8.63 -14.74 -10.66
N LEU A 228 7.77 -14.14 -9.84
CA LEU A 228 6.35 -13.91 -10.12
C LEU A 228 6.04 -12.47 -10.57
N HIS A 229 6.96 -11.53 -10.35
CA HIS A 229 6.77 -10.14 -10.70
C HIS A 229 6.88 -9.92 -12.21
N LYS A 230 6.12 -8.96 -12.74
CA LYS A 230 6.19 -8.57 -14.15
C LYS A 230 7.37 -7.65 -14.43
N SER A 231 7.61 -6.69 -13.53
CA SER A 231 8.70 -5.73 -13.65
C SER A 231 9.02 -5.09 -12.30
N PHE A 232 10.21 -4.51 -12.24
CA PHE A 232 10.53 -3.48 -11.27
C PHE A 232 9.97 -2.12 -11.71
N PHE A 233 9.80 -1.20 -10.75
CA PHE A 233 9.42 0.16 -11.06
C PHE A 233 10.02 1.17 -10.07
N GLU A 234 10.22 2.40 -10.55
CA GLU A 234 10.43 3.58 -9.71
C GLU A 234 9.06 4.19 -9.40
N SER A 235 8.82 4.61 -8.16
CA SER A 235 7.45 4.96 -7.72
C SER A 235 6.87 6.21 -8.41
N ASP A 236 7.70 7.12 -8.92
CA ASP A 236 7.28 8.25 -9.76
C ASP A 236 6.95 7.84 -11.20
N LYS A 237 7.29 6.62 -11.62
CA LYS A 237 6.96 6.04 -12.93
C LYS A 237 5.82 5.04 -12.86
N VAL A 238 4.97 5.11 -11.83
CA VAL A 238 3.87 4.13 -11.66
C VAL A 238 2.90 4.09 -12.85
N MET A 239 2.75 5.18 -13.60
CA MET A 239 1.89 5.19 -14.78
C MET A 239 2.44 4.34 -15.94
N GLU A 240 3.74 4.04 -15.97
CA GLU A 240 4.32 3.13 -16.96
C GLU A 240 3.87 1.68 -16.73
N ILE A 241 3.57 1.31 -15.47
CA ILE A 241 3.14 -0.04 -15.10
C ILE A 241 1.61 -0.16 -14.89
N LEU A 242 0.95 0.93 -14.47
CA LEU A 242 -0.48 0.95 -14.17
C LEU A 242 -1.31 1.70 -15.22
N GLY A 243 -0.73 2.42 -16.18
CA GLY A 243 -1.49 3.25 -17.13
C GLY A 243 -2.62 2.47 -17.82
N ASP A 244 -2.27 1.40 -18.53
CA ASP A 244 -3.23 0.51 -19.20
C ASP A 244 -4.15 -0.22 -18.21
N PHE A 245 -3.67 -0.44 -16.99
CA PHE A 245 -4.47 -1.04 -15.94
C PHE A 245 -5.52 -0.07 -15.41
N LEU A 246 -5.27 1.23 -15.36
CA LEU A 246 -6.16 2.22 -14.75
C LEU A 246 -7.20 2.79 -15.72
N THR A 247 -6.98 2.64 -17.04
CA THR A 247 -7.99 2.90 -18.07
C THR A 247 -9.04 1.77 -18.11
#